data_AF-A0A661NFW7-F1
#
_entry.id   AF-A0A661NFW7-F1
#
_cell.length_a   1.000
_cell.length_b   1.000
_cell.length_c   1.000
_cell.angle_alpha   90.00
_cell.angle_beta   90.00
_cell.angle_gamma   90.00
#
_symmetry.space_group_name_H-M   'P 1'
#
loop_
_entity.id
_entity.type
_entity.pdbx_description
1 polymer ?
#
loop_
_entity_poly.entity_id
_entity_poly.type
_entity_poly.pdbx_seq_one_letter_code
_entity_poly.pdbx_strand_id
1 'polypeptide(L)'
;MSRITLLLVLGTVLLAASLGCDSGEAVDAGMDTGPSRDAGRDAEIRPDGAMDAGPETDAASDTGTDAASDAGTDAASDAGPPSPSFDDRVAALSDPAATTEDLDALIHEVTWAEGWPVTDGSRWLFATRWDAAPAEVVLVSDINTWDSARAPATRAASGVHYWAVVAEATFDAPAAGAKYKWRGLPDINRAPPEARAYGFDTFGEFGYVAPPTSEAWRERFDGFASAHLEERRAFRALLPAGFAHADAARVLFLHDGQNVFHPDSIWGGWRVDEALAAAGYEDVVVLTVDNAGDRMDAYTHVVDDIGGGAIGGRAEDYAGLVFDEALPFFRAHYGLRASRDDLVIGGSSLGGLVSLYFALTRPAEMRCVIAMSSSLGWGAIAASATGADALVNRWTTHGTVAVYLDSGGGGTCSDTDGDGVQEDSADSDDYCTTTQLRDHLDGLGYTFGTDLAHWWESGAAHNEAAWAARMPNALSSCVAAGWAP
;
A
#
# COMPACT_ATOMS: atom_id res chain seq x y z
N MET A 1 7.30 -19.08 -55.72
CA MET A 1 8.76 -18.82 -55.70
C MET A 1 9.04 -18.10 -54.39
N SER A 2 9.41 -18.85 -53.34
CA SER A 2 10.72 -18.83 -52.67
C SER A 2 11.02 -17.47 -52.00
N ARG A 3 11.21 -17.33 -50.68
CA ARG A 3 11.95 -18.20 -49.76
C ARG A 3 11.46 -18.09 -48.30
N ILE A 4 11.50 -19.25 -47.65
CA ILE A 4 11.37 -19.52 -46.22
C ILE A 4 12.77 -19.34 -45.59
N THR A 5 12.85 -18.73 -44.41
CA THR A 5 14.02 -18.84 -43.52
C THR A 5 13.59 -19.56 -42.25
N LEU A 6 14.20 -20.72 -42.09
CA LEU A 6 14.10 -21.70 -41.00
C LEU A 6 15.03 -21.25 -39.86
N LEU A 7 14.60 -21.33 -38.61
CA LEU A 7 15.51 -21.43 -37.46
C LEU A 7 15.05 -22.56 -36.55
N LEU A 8 15.98 -23.48 -36.33
CA LEU A 8 15.81 -24.78 -35.71
C LEU A 8 15.57 -24.67 -34.20
N VAL A 9 14.60 -25.46 -33.74
CA VAL A 9 14.45 -25.97 -32.38
C VAL A 9 15.47 -27.10 -32.18
N LEU A 10 16.27 -27.02 -31.11
CA LEU A 10 16.92 -28.20 -30.53
C LEU A 10 16.46 -28.33 -29.07
N GLY A 11 15.50 -29.22 -28.85
CA GLY A 11 15.21 -29.81 -27.55
C GLY A 11 15.75 -31.24 -27.51
N THR A 12 16.36 -31.63 -26.40
CA THR A 12 16.70 -33.03 -26.08
C THR A 12 16.69 -33.12 -24.55
N VAL A 13 15.56 -33.49 -23.95
CA VAL A 13 15.22 -34.84 -23.43
C VAL A 13 16.27 -35.40 -22.45
N LEU A 14 15.90 -35.47 -21.16
CA LEU A 14 15.91 -36.75 -20.44
C LEU A 14 14.84 -36.74 -19.34
N LEU A 15 13.83 -37.61 -19.53
CA LEU A 15 12.81 -37.98 -18.56
C LEU A 15 12.84 -39.51 -18.44
N ALA A 16 12.83 -40.04 -17.21
CA ALA A 16 12.46 -41.41 -16.88
C ALA A 16 12.02 -41.39 -15.40
N ALA A 17 10.76 -41.49 -14.97
CA ALA A 17 9.55 -42.24 -15.35
C ALA A 17 9.50 -43.71 -14.87
N SER A 18 8.61 -43.97 -13.90
CA SER A 18 7.73 -45.14 -13.81
C SER A 18 6.56 -44.82 -12.86
N LEU A 19 5.41 -44.29 -13.30
CA LEU A 19 4.24 -44.90 -13.96
C LEU A 19 3.27 -45.69 -13.04
N GLY A 20 2.04 -45.15 -12.95
CA GLY A 20 0.77 -45.82 -12.64
C GLY A 20 -0.40 -44.83 -12.81
N CYS A 21 -1.20 -44.99 -13.88
CA CYS A 21 -2.35 -44.17 -14.34
C CYS A 21 -3.48 -43.99 -13.28
N ASP A 22 -4.48 -43.10 -13.35
CA ASP A 22 -5.15 -42.42 -14.48
C ASP A 22 -6.02 -41.23 -13.99
N SER A 23 -6.22 -40.25 -14.88
CA SER A 23 -7.30 -39.23 -14.99
C SER A 23 -7.44 -38.05 -13.98
N GLY A 24 -7.39 -36.82 -14.51
CA GLY A 24 -7.98 -35.61 -13.91
C GLY A 24 -7.21 -34.32 -14.20
N GLU A 25 -7.72 -33.54 -15.16
CA GLU A 25 -7.28 -32.23 -15.67
C GLU A 25 -6.49 -31.28 -14.73
N ALA A 26 -5.31 -30.86 -15.18
CA ALA A 26 -4.56 -29.72 -14.66
C ALA A 26 -4.70 -28.53 -15.63
N VAL A 27 -5.13 -27.38 -15.12
CA VAL A 27 -4.98 -26.09 -15.79
C VAL A 27 -3.80 -25.36 -15.17
N ASP A 28 -2.82 -25.14 -16.02
CA ASP A 28 -1.52 -24.52 -15.86
C ASP A 28 -1.68 -23.02 -15.55
N ALA A 29 -1.18 -22.59 -14.40
CA ALA A 29 -1.05 -21.19 -14.01
C ALA A 29 0.43 -20.80 -14.12
N GLY A 30 0.77 -20.08 -15.18
CA GLY A 30 2.13 -19.59 -15.38
C GLY A 30 2.23 -18.61 -16.53
N MET A 31 2.70 -17.41 -16.20
CA MET A 31 3.40 -16.45 -17.06
C MET A 31 2.59 -15.74 -18.16
N ASP A 32 2.36 -14.45 -17.92
CA ASP A 32 2.59 -13.44 -18.97
C ASP A 32 3.05 -12.11 -18.37
N THR A 33 4.29 -11.72 -18.66
CA THR A 33 4.86 -10.41 -18.37
C THR A 33 4.88 -9.59 -19.66
N GLY A 34 3.93 -8.67 -19.79
CA GLY A 34 3.93 -7.63 -20.83
C GLY A 34 4.69 -6.38 -20.38
N PRO A 35 5.51 -5.75 -21.23
CA PRO A 35 6.44 -4.69 -20.81
C PRO A 35 5.77 -3.31 -20.77
N SER A 36 5.90 -2.59 -19.65
CA SER A 36 5.77 -1.14 -19.65
C SER A 36 7.08 -0.52 -20.16
N ARG A 37 6.91 0.43 -21.08
CA ARG A 37 7.97 1.13 -21.79
C ARG A 37 8.45 2.31 -20.94
N ASP A 38 9.73 2.35 -20.65
CA ASP A 38 10.39 3.53 -20.11
C ASP A 38 11.38 4.13 -21.12
N ALA A 39 11.42 5.45 -21.15
CA ALA A 39 12.10 6.26 -22.14
C ALA A 39 13.41 6.81 -21.58
N GLY A 40 14.49 6.65 -22.35
CA GLY A 40 15.60 7.61 -22.43
C GLY A 40 16.60 7.62 -21.27
N ARG A 41 17.61 6.75 -21.34
CA ARG A 41 18.94 7.00 -20.74
C ARG A 41 19.87 7.58 -21.79
N ASP A 42 20.54 8.67 -21.46
CA ASP A 42 21.87 9.01 -21.96
C ASP A 42 22.72 9.49 -20.77
N ALA A 43 23.64 8.65 -20.30
CA ALA A 43 24.83 9.09 -19.57
C ALA A 43 25.92 8.02 -19.72
N GLU A 44 26.99 8.39 -20.42
CA GLU A 44 28.12 7.57 -20.80
C GLU A 44 28.97 7.10 -19.61
N ILE A 45 29.44 5.87 -19.74
CA ILE A 45 30.46 5.22 -18.91
C ILE A 45 31.85 5.83 -19.19
N ARG A 46 32.63 6.09 -18.14
CA ARG A 46 34.10 5.98 -18.18
C ARG A 46 34.62 5.22 -16.96
N PRO A 47 35.55 4.26 -17.12
CA PRO A 47 36.06 3.42 -16.04
C PRO A 47 37.46 3.87 -15.52
N ASP A 48 37.86 3.20 -14.44
CA ASP A 48 39.21 3.12 -13.82
C ASP A 48 39.61 4.32 -12.95
N GLY A 49 40.15 4.19 -11.74
CA GLY A 49 40.68 3.07 -10.98
C GLY A 49 41.70 3.60 -9.96
N ALA A 50 42.00 2.79 -8.94
CA ALA A 50 43.15 2.82 -8.03
C ALA A 50 43.07 3.60 -6.69
N MET A 51 43.42 2.80 -5.68
CA MET A 51 43.67 3.02 -4.26
C MET A 51 44.71 4.10 -3.93
N ASP A 52 44.63 4.67 -2.72
CA ASP A 52 45.79 4.71 -1.81
C ASP A 52 45.37 4.92 -0.33
N ALA A 53 46.19 4.38 0.58
CA ALA A 53 45.94 4.22 2.00
C ALA A 53 46.70 5.22 2.89
N GLY A 54 45.99 5.77 3.89
CA GLY A 54 46.49 6.21 5.22
C GLY A 54 47.38 7.47 5.31
N PRO A 55 47.72 7.95 6.54
CA PRO A 55 47.38 7.40 7.86
C PRO A 55 46.81 8.41 8.90
N GLU A 56 46.50 7.85 10.07
CA GLU A 56 46.00 8.40 11.34
C GLU A 56 46.73 9.62 11.92
N THR A 57 46.00 10.41 12.74
CA THR A 57 46.51 10.92 14.04
C THR A 57 45.36 11.20 15.02
N ASP A 58 45.55 10.75 16.26
CA ASP A 58 44.74 10.97 17.46
C ASP A 58 44.75 12.42 17.98
N ALA A 59 43.69 12.84 18.69
CA ALA A 59 43.76 13.28 20.11
C ALA A 59 42.44 13.88 20.62
N ALA A 60 42.17 13.58 21.89
CA ALA A 60 40.96 13.84 22.67
C ALA A 60 40.86 15.23 23.33
N SER A 61 39.65 15.59 23.78
CA SER A 61 39.25 16.24 25.07
C SER A 61 37.91 16.97 24.86
N ASP A 62 36.82 16.53 25.48
CA ASP A 62 36.31 16.89 26.82
C ASP A 62 36.08 18.40 27.02
N THR A 63 34.81 18.80 27.15
CA THR A 63 34.28 19.55 28.32
C THR A 63 32.81 19.91 28.07
N GLY A 64 31.95 19.53 29.02
CA GLY A 64 30.58 20.00 29.10
C GLY A 64 30.48 21.47 29.51
N THR A 65 29.34 22.09 29.17
CA THR A 65 28.77 23.20 29.95
C THR A 65 27.27 23.29 29.66
N ASP A 66 26.48 23.20 30.73
CA ASP A 66 25.10 23.64 30.79
C ASP A 66 25.03 25.14 30.50
N ALA A 67 24.17 25.54 29.56
CA ALA A 67 23.66 26.90 29.48
C ALA A 67 22.21 26.84 28.98
N ALA A 68 21.28 27.00 29.92
CA ALA A 68 19.93 27.44 29.62
C ALA A 68 20.01 28.83 28.97
N SER A 69 19.51 28.96 27.75
CA SER A 69 19.25 30.26 27.14
C SER A 69 17.98 30.21 26.29
N ASP A 70 16.98 30.89 26.83
CA ASP A 70 16.04 31.76 26.14
C ASP A 70 15.05 31.14 25.15
N ALA A 71 13.80 31.10 25.60
CA ALA A 71 12.63 30.91 24.76
C ALA A 71 12.45 32.16 23.87
N GLY A 72 13.05 32.12 22.68
CA GLY A 72 12.76 33.02 21.58
C GLY A 72 11.53 32.54 20.81
N THR A 73 10.40 33.20 21.06
CA THR A 73 9.18 33.09 20.25
C THR A 73 9.39 33.76 18.90
N ASP A 74 9.86 33.02 17.91
CA ASP A 74 9.85 33.44 16.49
C ASP A 74 9.29 32.31 15.61
N ALA A 75 8.07 31.86 15.91
CA ALA A 75 7.25 31.11 14.95
C ALA A 75 6.49 32.10 14.07
N ALA A 76 7.23 32.88 13.29
CA ALA A 76 6.68 33.72 12.24
C ALA A 76 6.92 33.05 10.89
N SER A 77 5.86 32.39 10.41
CA SER A 77 5.54 32.16 9.00
C SER A 77 6.62 31.54 8.12
N ASP A 78 6.68 30.21 8.14
CA ASP A 78 7.01 29.43 6.94
C ASP A 78 5.69 28.89 6.33
N ALA A 79 4.68 29.77 6.27
CA ALA A 79 3.54 29.52 5.42
C ALA A 79 4.08 29.64 4.00
N GLY A 80 4.23 28.51 3.33
CA GLY A 80 4.53 28.46 1.90
C GLY A 80 3.59 29.37 1.10
N PRO A 81 3.86 29.56 -0.21
CA PRO A 81 2.98 30.36 -1.05
C PRO A 81 1.52 29.93 -0.86
N PRO A 82 0.56 30.87 -0.77
CA PRO A 82 -0.84 30.52 -0.60
C PRO A 82 -1.26 29.55 -1.70
N SER A 83 -2.02 28.51 -1.33
CA SER A 83 -2.52 27.54 -2.30
C SER A 83 -3.28 28.26 -3.42
N PRO A 84 -3.11 27.83 -4.69
CA PRO A 84 -3.76 28.47 -5.84
C PRO A 84 -5.27 28.56 -5.64
N SER A 85 -5.85 29.72 -5.94
CA SER A 85 -7.31 29.88 -5.90
C SER A 85 -7.98 29.05 -7.00
N PHE A 86 -9.30 28.86 -6.90
CA PHE A 86 -10.09 28.20 -7.94
C PHE A 86 -9.81 28.78 -9.34
N ASP A 87 -9.82 30.11 -9.47
CA ASP A 87 -9.60 30.77 -10.76
C ASP A 87 -8.14 30.68 -11.22
N ASP A 88 -7.16 30.63 -10.31
CA ASP A 88 -5.75 30.38 -10.67
C ASP A 88 -5.58 28.98 -11.30
N ARG A 89 -6.26 27.97 -10.75
CA ARG A 89 -6.25 26.59 -11.30
C ARG A 89 -6.91 26.53 -12.67
N VAL A 90 -8.04 27.21 -12.85
CA VAL A 90 -8.69 27.34 -14.17
C VAL A 90 -7.76 28.04 -15.16
N ALA A 91 -7.07 29.11 -14.75
CA ALA A 91 -6.14 29.84 -15.59
C ALA A 91 -4.96 28.96 -16.01
N ALA A 92 -4.38 28.19 -15.09
CA ALA A 92 -3.29 27.25 -15.38
C ALA A 92 -3.72 26.16 -16.39
N LEU A 93 -4.89 25.55 -16.19
CA LEU A 93 -5.46 24.57 -17.13
C LEU A 93 -5.80 25.14 -18.51
N SER A 94 -6.01 26.46 -18.59
CA SER A 94 -6.35 27.18 -19.82
C SER A 94 -5.13 27.79 -20.52
N ASP A 95 -3.94 27.76 -19.91
CA ASP A 95 -2.76 28.44 -20.43
C ASP A 95 -2.28 27.75 -21.73
N PRO A 96 -2.24 28.47 -22.87
CA PRO A 96 -1.72 27.92 -24.12
C PRO A 96 -0.23 27.54 -24.08
N ALA A 97 0.52 28.01 -23.07
CA ALA A 97 1.92 27.68 -22.85
C ALA A 97 2.14 26.51 -21.87
N ALA A 98 1.09 26.04 -21.17
CA ALA A 98 1.22 24.96 -20.19
C ALA A 98 1.69 23.66 -20.86
N THR A 99 2.77 23.10 -20.34
CA THR A 99 3.31 21.81 -20.78
C THR A 99 2.54 20.65 -20.14
N THR A 100 2.81 19.43 -20.59
CA THR A 100 2.30 18.22 -19.93
C THR A 100 2.79 18.13 -18.49
N GLU A 101 4.06 18.46 -18.24
CA GLU A 101 4.68 18.41 -16.92
C GLU A 101 4.04 19.42 -15.95
N ASP A 102 3.77 20.65 -16.42
CA ASP A 102 3.10 21.68 -15.61
C ASP A 102 1.71 21.21 -15.14
N LEU A 103 0.95 20.55 -16.03
CA LEU A 103 -0.40 20.10 -15.73
C LEU A 103 -0.43 18.79 -14.93
N ASP A 104 0.54 17.89 -15.15
CA ASP A 104 0.76 16.72 -14.30
C ASP A 104 1.07 17.14 -12.86
N ALA A 105 1.97 18.12 -12.71
CA ALA A 105 2.32 18.70 -11.41
C ALA A 105 1.11 19.37 -10.74
N LEU A 106 0.33 20.15 -11.49
CA LEU A 106 -0.91 20.75 -10.98
C LEU A 106 -1.89 19.69 -10.47
N ILE A 107 -2.20 18.67 -11.29
CA ILE A 107 -3.12 17.61 -10.89
C ILE A 107 -2.63 16.92 -9.62
N HIS A 108 -1.34 16.57 -9.55
CA HIS A 108 -0.75 15.93 -8.39
C HIS A 108 -0.80 16.81 -7.13
N GLU A 109 -0.46 18.10 -7.24
CA GLU A 109 -0.51 19.05 -6.12
C GLU A 109 -1.93 19.19 -5.56
N VAL A 110 -2.92 19.37 -6.46
CA VAL A 110 -4.33 19.47 -6.07
C VAL A 110 -4.77 18.19 -5.37
N THR A 111 -4.42 17.02 -5.94
CA THR A 111 -4.77 15.72 -5.35
C THR A 111 -4.32 15.67 -3.91
N TRP A 112 -3.08 16.06 -3.58
CA TRP A 112 -2.57 16.00 -2.21
C TRP A 112 -3.13 17.09 -1.27
N ALA A 113 -3.34 18.31 -1.77
CA ALA A 113 -3.73 19.44 -0.93
C ALA A 113 -5.21 19.40 -0.53
N GLU A 114 -6.11 19.20 -1.48
CA GLU A 114 -7.57 19.27 -1.27
C GLU A 114 -8.35 18.12 -1.93
N GLY A 115 -7.80 17.53 -2.98
CA GLY A 115 -8.44 16.47 -3.76
C GLY A 115 -9.29 17.00 -4.92
N TRP A 116 -9.39 16.19 -5.99
CA TRP A 116 -10.32 16.46 -7.08
C TRP A 116 -11.70 15.82 -6.82
N PRO A 117 -12.81 16.48 -7.26
CA PRO A 117 -12.88 17.82 -7.86
C PRO A 117 -12.77 18.97 -6.82
N VAL A 118 -12.43 20.18 -7.29
CA VAL A 118 -12.28 21.38 -6.45
C VAL A 118 -13.51 22.28 -6.55
N THR A 119 -13.89 22.99 -5.49
CA THR A 119 -15.05 23.89 -5.48
C THR A 119 -14.77 25.25 -4.83
N ASP A 120 -15.41 26.31 -5.34
CA ASP A 120 -15.47 27.63 -4.70
C ASP A 120 -16.79 27.88 -3.94
N GLY A 121 -17.63 26.85 -3.81
CA GLY A 121 -18.97 26.91 -3.21
C GLY A 121 -20.09 27.29 -4.19
N SER A 122 -19.75 27.60 -5.45
CA SER A 122 -20.73 27.88 -6.51
C SER A 122 -20.40 27.19 -7.83
N ARG A 123 -19.12 26.86 -8.05
CA ARG A 123 -18.57 26.21 -9.22
C ARG A 123 -17.69 25.04 -8.80
N TRP A 124 -17.74 23.98 -9.58
CA TRP A 124 -16.95 22.77 -9.41
C TRP A 124 -16.01 22.59 -10.60
N LEU A 125 -14.72 22.47 -10.34
CA LEU A 125 -13.68 22.24 -11.33
C LEU A 125 -13.24 20.77 -11.28
N PHE A 126 -13.37 20.13 -12.43
CA PHE A 126 -12.90 18.77 -12.69
C PHE A 126 -11.72 18.85 -13.66
N ALA A 127 -10.70 18.04 -13.45
CA ALA A 127 -9.59 17.89 -14.38
C ALA A 127 -9.20 16.41 -14.46
N THR A 128 -8.58 15.97 -15.56
CA THR A 128 -8.02 14.63 -15.70
C THR A 128 -6.92 14.61 -16.73
N ARG A 129 -5.97 13.68 -16.56
CA ARG A 129 -5.06 13.24 -17.62
C ARG A 129 -5.61 12.00 -18.30
N TRP A 130 -5.57 11.98 -19.63
CA TRP A 130 -5.98 10.86 -20.46
C TRP A 130 -5.02 10.65 -21.65
N ASP A 131 -4.08 9.72 -21.48
CA ASP A 131 -2.99 9.45 -22.44
C ASP A 131 -3.46 9.01 -23.84
N ALA A 132 -4.59 8.32 -23.92
CA ALA A 132 -5.21 7.96 -25.20
C ALA A 132 -5.64 9.18 -26.04
N ALA A 133 -5.65 10.37 -25.43
CA ALA A 133 -5.97 11.65 -26.05
C ALA A 133 -7.27 11.63 -26.89
N PRO A 134 -8.41 11.20 -26.32
CA PRO A 134 -9.69 11.22 -27.00
C PRO A 134 -10.02 12.60 -27.58
N ALA A 135 -10.59 12.63 -28.78
CA ALA A 135 -10.92 13.89 -29.45
C ALA A 135 -11.99 14.71 -28.69
N GLU A 136 -12.93 14.01 -28.07
CA GLU A 136 -14.02 14.60 -27.28
C GLU A 136 -14.09 13.90 -25.93
N VAL A 137 -14.15 14.70 -24.86
CA VAL A 137 -14.30 14.24 -23.48
C VAL A 137 -15.45 14.98 -22.83
N VAL A 138 -16.25 14.26 -22.06
CA VAL A 138 -17.39 14.81 -21.33
C VAL A 138 -17.37 14.28 -19.90
N LEU A 139 -17.69 15.16 -18.95
CA LEU A 139 -17.99 14.75 -17.57
C LEU A 139 -19.42 14.20 -17.51
N VAL A 140 -19.58 12.95 -17.08
CA VAL A 140 -20.90 12.34 -16.82
C VAL A 140 -21.03 12.01 -15.34
N SER A 141 -22.15 12.36 -14.74
CA SER A 141 -22.33 12.29 -13.29
C SER A 141 -23.79 12.28 -12.89
N ASP A 142 -24.10 11.84 -11.66
CA ASP A 142 -25.42 12.01 -11.06
C ASP A 142 -25.89 13.48 -11.10
N ILE A 143 -24.98 14.45 -10.90
CA ILE A 143 -25.31 15.89 -10.91
C ILE A 143 -25.84 16.38 -12.27
N ASN A 144 -25.61 15.64 -13.35
CA ASN A 144 -26.08 15.97 -14.70
C ASN A 144 -26.88 14.83 -15.34
N THR A 145 -27.41 13.90 -14.53
CA THR A 145 -28.20 12.74 -14.98
C THR A 145 -27.47 11.83 -15.98
N TRP A 146 -26.12 11.81 -15.92
CA TRP A 146 -25.26 11.08 -16.85
C TRP A 146 -25.42 11.51 -18.33
N ASP A 147 -25.89 12.74 -18.56
CA ASP A 147 -26.12 13.29 -19.90
C ASP A 147 -24.81 13.80 -20.54
N SER A 148 -24.36 13.12 -21.60
CA SER A 148 -23.14 13.47 -22.32
C SER A 148 -23.22 14.77 -23.13
N ALA A 149 -24.36 15.47 -23.14
CA ALA A 149 -24.47 16.78 -23.78
C ALA A 149 -24.22 17.97 -22.83
N ARG A 150 -24.14 17.74 -21.51
CA ARG A 150 -24.26 18.83 -20.52
C ARG A 150 -22.96 19.38 -19.95
N ALA A 151 -21.90 18.58 -19.91
CA ALA A 151 -20.62 19.01 -19.32
C ALA A 151 -19.42 18.62 -20.20
N PRO A 152 -19.33 19.14 -21.44
CA PRO A 152 -18.17 18.91 -22.30
C PRO A 152 -16.91 19.45 -21.63
N ALA A 153 -15.83 18.68 -21.67
CA ALA A 153 -14.54 19.08 -21.16
C ALA A 153 -13.77 19.88 -22.21
N THR A 154 -12.99 20.86 -21.76
CA THR A 154 -12.01 21.57 -22.58
C THR A 154 -10.72 20.77 -22.60
N ARG A 155 -10.19 20.53 -23.80
CA ARG A 155 -8.85 19.94 -23.99
C ARG A 155 -7.79 21.02 -23.80
N ALA A 156 -6.88 20.83 -22.85
CA ALA A 156 -5.79 21.76 -22.58
C ALA A 156 -4.70 21.70 -23.67
N ALA A 157 -3.77 22.67 -23.65
CA ALA A 157 -2.71 22.81 -24.65
C ALA A 157 -1.79 21.59 -24.76
N SER A 158 -1.53 20.90 -23.64
CA SER A 158 -0.77 19.63 -23.59
C SER A 158 -1.39 18.52 -24.45
N GLY A 159 -2.69 18.59 -24.73
CA GLY A 159 -3.44 17.63 -25.53
C GLY A 159 -3.77 16.29 -24.87
N VAL A 160 -3.24 16.01 -23.69
CA VAL A 160 -3.61 14.83 -22.90
C VAL A 160 -4.41 15.18 -21.66
N HIS A 161 -4.55 16.48 -21.36
CA HIS A 161 -5.32 16.97 -20.22
C HIS A 161 -6.66 17.55 -20.64
N TYR A 162 -7.68 17.29 -19.81
CA TYR A 162 -9.06 17.73 -20.02
C TYR A 162 -9.59 18.30 -18.71
N TRP A 163 -10.43 19.34 -18.79
CA TRP A 163 -11.04 19.93 -17.61
C TRP A 163 -12.44 20.48 -17.90
N ALA A 164 -13.28 20.56 -16.87
CA ALA A 164 -14.63 21.08 -16.97
C ALA A 164 -14.98 21.90 -15.72
N VAL A 165 -15.67 23.02 -15.91
CA VAL A 165 -16.27 23.79 -14.81
C VAL A 165 -17.79 23.64 -14.89
N VAL A 166 -18.39 23.17 -13.80
CA VAL A 166 -19.85 23.01 -13.70
C VAL A 166 -20.38 23.90 -12.58
N ALA A 167 -21.37 24.73 -12.87
CA ALA A 167 -22.02 25.55 -11.86
C ALA A 167 -22.98 24.70 -11.02
N GLU A 168 -22.87 24.78 -9.69
CA GLU A 168 -23.69 24.00 -8.75
C GLU A 168 -25.19 24.27 -8.91
N ALA A 169 -25.56 25.48 -9.31
CA ALA A 169 -26.94 25.85 -9.61
C ALA A 169 -27.58 25.04 -10.77
N THR A 170 -26.79 24.28 -11.53
CA THR A 170 -27.26 23.43 -12.62
C THR A 170 -27.33 21.95 -12.25
N PHE A 171 -27.02 21.59 -11.00
CA PHE A 171 -27.02 20.21 -10.55
C PHE A 171 -28.46 19.67 -10.38
N ASP A 172 -28.70 18.45 -10.84
CA ASP A 172 -29.95 17.72 -10.61
C ASP A 172 -29.92 16.84 -9.33
N ALA A 173 -28.76 16.72 -8.71
CA ALA A 173 -28.52 15.97 -7.48
C ALA A 173 -27.51 16.72 -6.58
N PRO A 174 -27.56 16.56 -5.25
CA PRO A 174 -26.55 17.13 -4.36
C PRO A 174 -25.14 16.63 -4.70
N ALA A 175 -24.12 17.45 -4.47
CA ALA A 175 -22.72 17.06 -4.69
C ALA A 175 -22.28 15.89 -3.80
N ALA A 176 -22.70 15.90 -2.52
CA ALA A 176 -22.38 14.85 -1.56
C ALA A 176 -22.97 13.51 -2.00
N GLY A 177 -22.10 12.53 -2.24
CA GLY A 177 -22.46 11.20 -2.71
C GLY A 177 -22.76 11.10 -4.21
N ALA A 178 -22.78 12.20 -4.96
CA ALA A 178 -22.93 12.14 -6.41
C ALA A 178 -21.69 11.52 -7.04
N LYS A 179 -21.90 10.54 -7.90
CA LYS A 179 -20.83 9.81 -8.61
C LYS A 179 -20.51 10.49 -9.93
N TYR A 180 -19.29 10.33 -10.41
CA TYR A 180 -18.88 10.81 -11.74
C TYR A 180 -17.86 9.89 -12.42
N LYS A 181 -17.83 9.98 -13.75
CA LYS A 181 -16.84 9.36 -14.64
C LYS A 181 -16.52 10.32 -15.79
N TRP A 182 -15.43 10.04 -16.50
CA TRP A 182 -15.13 10.67 -17.78
C TRP A 182 -15.64 9.80 -18.93
N ARG A 183 -16.24 10.43 -19.93
CA ARG A 183 -16.71 9.77 -21.14
C ARG A 183 -15.95 10.26 -22.36
N GLY A 184 -15.42 9.32 -23.14
CA GLY A 184 -14.68 9.57 -24.37
C GLY A 184 -14.61 8.30 -25.22
N LEU A 185 -13.95 8.35 -26.37
CA LEU A 185 -13.63 7.14 -27.15
C LEU A 185 -12.12 6.95 -27.17
N PRO A 186 -11.60 5.72 -26.96
CA PRO A 186 -12.32 4.44 -27.01
C PRO A 186 -13.04 4.03 -25.71
N ASP A 187 -12.71 4.62 -24.56
CA ASP A 187 -13.28 4.18 -23.27
C ASP A 187 -14.56 4.96 -22.92
N ILE A 188 -15.72 4.32 -23.14
CA ILE A 188 -17.03 4.97 -23.05
C ILE A 188 -17.26 5.65 -21.70
N ASN A 189 -16.90 5.00 -20.59
CA ASN A 189 -17.00 5.54 -19.24
C ASN A 189 -15.77 5.11 -18.44
N ARG A 190 -14.76 5.97 -18.38
CA ARG A 190 -13.50 5.77 -17.66
C ARG A 190 -13.63 6.30 -16.23
N ALA A 191 -13.18 5.50 -15.27
CA ALA A 191 -13.02 5.96 -13.89
C ALA A 191 -12.07 7.16 -13.81
N PRO A 192 -12.32 8.14 -12.93
CA PRO A 192 -11.44 9.28 -12.72
C PRO A 192 -10.29 8.91 -11.76
N PRO A 193 -9.07 8.56 -12.23
CA PRO A 193 -7.99 8.16 -11.33
C PRO A 193 -7.57 9.29 -10.37
N GLU A 194 -7.76 10.55 -10.78
CA GLU A 194 -7.44 11.72 -9.97
C GLU A 194 -8.44 12.01 -8.84
N ALA A 195 -9.61 11.38 -8.84
CA ALA A 195 -10.63 11.62 -7.82
C ALA A 195 -10.09 11.23 -6.45
N ARG A 196 -10.12 12.17 -5.48
CA ARG A 196 -9.74 11.87 -4.10
C ARG A 196 -10.65 10.80 -3.55
N ALA A 197 -11.95 11.08 -3.53
CA ALA A 197 -12.97 10.19 -3.00
C ALA A 197 -13.53 9.31 -4.12
N TYR A 198 -13.63 8.00 -3.89
CA TYR A 198 -14.01 7.03 -4.91
C TYR A 198 -14.77 5.82 -4.34
N GLY A 199 -15.33 5.01 -5.25
CA GLY A 199 -16.00 3.76 -4.91
C GLY A 199 -16.18 2.83 -6.11
N PHE A 200 -16.85 1.70 -5.88
CA PHE A 200 -17.14 0.69 -6.89
C PHE A 200 -18.64 0.41 -6.97
N ASP A 201 -19.15 0.20 -8.17
CA ASP A 201 -20.48 -0.35 -8.41
C ASP A 201 -20.45 -1.36 -9.56
N THR A 202 -21.63 -1.80 -10.03
CA THR A 202 -21.74 -2.77 -11.12
C THR A 202 -21.17 -2.28 -12.45
N PHE A 203 -20.83 -0.99 -12.58
CA PHE A 203 -20.19 -0.39 -13.74
C PHE A 203 -18.71 -0.08 -13.51
N GLY A 204 -18.10 -0.67 -12.48
CA GLY A 204 -16.70 -0.48 -12.09
C GLY A 204 -16.48 0.77 -11.25
N GLU A 205 -15.22 1.19 -11.14
CA GLU A 205 -14.82 2.33 -10.32
C GLU A 205 -15.46 3.65 -10.79
N PHE A 206 -15.82 4.50 -9.83
CA PHE A 206 -16.29 5.87 -10.01
C PHE A 206 -15.62 6.81 -9.01
N GLY A 207 -15.58 8.11 -9.32
CA GLY A 207 -15.23 9.16 -8.36
C GLY A 207 -16.47 9.77 -7.73
N TYR A 208 -16.34 10.34 -6.54
CA TYR A 208 -17.36 11.16 -5.91
C TYR A 208 -17.11 12.64 -6.20
N VAL A 209 -18.17 13.40 -6.51
CA VAL A 209 -18.09 14.87 -6.63
C VAL A 209 -17.76 15.47 -5.27
N ALA A 210 -18.47 15.03 -4.23
CA ALA A 210 -18.07 15.20 -2.84
C ALA A 210 -18.35 13.90 -2.08
N PRO A 211 -17.58 13.56 -1.03
CA PRO A 211 -17.81 12.34 -0.24
C PRO A 211 -19.26 12.22 0.24
N PRO A 212 -19.82 10.99 0.31
CA PRO A 212 -21.10 10.77 0.92
C PRO A 212 -21.03 11.00 2.45
N THR A 213 -22.18 11.27 3.08
CA THR A 213 -22.28 11.45 4.54
C THR A 213 -22.93 10.28 5.25
N SER A 214 -23.67 9.43 4.54
CA SER A 214 -24.49 8.34 5.10
C SER A 214 -23.88 6.95 4.96
N GLU A 215 -22.71 6.84 4.33
CA GLU A 215 -22.02 5.57 4.10
C GLU A 215 -20.51 5.80 4.16
N ALA A 216 -19.75 4.73 4.41
CA ALA A 216 -18.30 4.79 4.36
C ALA A 216 -17.83 5.07 2.92
N TRP A 217 -16.73 5.80 2.79
CA TRP A 217 -16.14 6.10 1.49
C TRP A 217 -14.64 5.87 1.50
N ARG A 218 -14.07 5.78 0.30
CA ARG A 218 -12.63 5.59 0.14
C ARG A 218 -12.00 6.86 -0.36
N GLU A 219 -10.77 7.08 0.08
CA GLU A 219 -9.90 8.11 -0.47
C GLU A 219 -8.59 7.52 -0.98
N ARG A 220 -7.97 8.15 -1.99
CA ARG A 220 -6.66 7.74 -2.53
C ARG A 220 -5.68 8.89 -2.56
N PHE A 221 -4.41 8.58 -2.40
CA PHE A 221 -3.29 9.51 -2.32
C PHE A 221 -2.12 8.94 -3.13
N ASP A 222 -2.03 9.32 -4.40
CA ASP A 222 -1.06 8.72 -5.32
C ASP A 222 0.29 9.44 -5.32
N GLY A 223 1.37 8.66 -5.44
CA GLY A 223 2.71 9.20 -5.68
C GLY A 223 3.31 9.92 -4.48
N PHE A 224 3.05 9.48 -3.25
CA PHE A 224 3.73 9.96 -2.06
C PHE A 224 5.24 9.76 -2.20
N ALA A 225 6.00 10.84 -2.08
CA ALA A 225 7.46 10.79 -2.08
C ALA A 225 7.96 10.60 -0.65
N SER A 226 8.97 9.75 -0.49
CA SER A 226 9.60 9.45 0.78
C SER A 226 11.06 9.89 0.75
N ALA A 227 11.56 10.38 1.88
CA ALA A 227 12.98 10.58 2.09
C ALA A 227 13.73 9.27 2.38
N HIS A 228 13.01 8.19 2.73
CA HIS A 228 13.57 6.89 3.09
C HIS A 228 13.59 5.90 1.92
N LEU A 229 12.67 6.04 0.95
CA LEU A 229 12.52 5.12 -0.18
C LEU A 229 12.55 5.88 -1.51
N GLU A 230 13.25 5.32 -2.50
CA GLU A 230 13.31 5.89 -3.85
C GLU A 230 11.96 5.77 -4.58
N GLU A 231 11.30 4.63 -4.40
CA GLU A 231 10.03 4.31 -5.04
C GLU A 231 8.87 5.04 -4.35
N ARG A 232 8.10 5.79 -5.13
CA ARG A 232 6.89 6.47 -4.62
C ARG A 232 5.82 5.46 -4.20
N ARG A 233 4.96 5.85 -3.28
CA ARG A 233 3.87 5.01 -2.76
C ARG A 233 2.51 5.61 -3.07
N ALA A 234 1.53 4.77 -3.34
CA ALA A 234 0.12 5.16 -3.25
C ALA A 234 -0.40 4.77 -1.88
N PHE A 235 -1.20 5.64 -1.28
CA PHE A 235 -1.93 5.35 -0.05
C PHE A 235 -3.43 5.42 -0.30
N ARG A 236 -4.19 4.65 0.48
CA ARG A 236 -5.65 4.67 0.42
C ARG A 236 -6.20 4.75 1.83
N ALA A 237 -7.37 5.36 1.96
CA ALA A 237 -8.10 5.41 3.21
C ALA A 237 -9.52 4.87 3.02
N LEU A 238 -10.06 4.20 4.04
CA LEU A 238 -11.49 3.97 4.20
C LEU A 238 -11.94 4.81 5.41
N LEU A 239 -12.87 5.72 5.18
CA LEU A 239 -13.42 6.60 6.20
C LEU A 239 -14.84 6.15 6.55
N PRO A 240 -15.19 6.03 7.84
CA PRO A 240 -16.54 5.67 8.27
C PRO A 240 -17.62 6.63 7.80
N ALA A 241 -18.87 6.16 7.80
CA ALA A 241 -20.02 7.01 7.52
C ALA A 241 -20.09 8.20 8.49
N GLY A 242 -20.22 9.41 7.95
CA GLY A 242 -20.30 10.63 8.74
C GLY A 242 -18.99 11.06 9.42
N PHE A 243 -17.86 10.44 9.07
CA PHE A 243 -16.54 10.80 9.62
C PHE A 243 -16.26 12.30 9.46
N ALA A 244 -15.90 12.94 10.56
CA ALA A 244 -15.45 14.30 10.62
C ALA A 244 -13.97 14.35 11.05
N HIS A 245 -13.26 15.37 10.57
CA HIS A 245 -11.88 15.60 10.99
C HIS A 245 -11.81 15.74 12.52
N ALA A 246 -10.79 15.10 13.12
CA ALA A 246 -10.56 15.03 14.56
C ALA A 246 -11.55 14.17 15.36
N ASP A 247 -12.24 13.25 14.69
CA ASP A 247 -12.94 12.17 15.36
C ASP A 247 -11.95 11.23 16.06
N ALA A 248 -12.33 10.76 17.26
CA ALA A 248 -11.62 9.70 17.96
C ALA A 248 -11.90 8.36 17.26
N ALA A 249 -11.17 8.12 16.17
CA ALA A 249 -11.27 6.89 15.39
C ALA A 249 -10.13 5.94 15.70
N ARG A 250 -10.46 4.66 15.76
CA ARG A 250 -9.49 3.57 15.74
C ARG A 250 -8.88 3.47 14.34
N VAL A 251 -7.58 3.17 14.25
CA VAL A 251 -6.85 3.12 12.98
C VAL A 251 -6.33 1.71 12.73
N LEU A 252 -6.68 1.18 11.56
CA LEU A 252 -6.13 -0.07 11.01
C LEU A 252 -5.22 0.29 9.84
N PHE A 253 -3.92 0.08 9.97
CA PHE A 253 -2.94 0.27 8.91
C PHE A 253 -2.63 -1.06 8.24
N LEU A 254 -2.82 -1.17 6.93
CA LEU A 254 -2.57 -2.41 6.18
C LEU A 254 -1.56 -2.21 5.04
N HIS A 255 -0.68 -3.20 4.92
CA HIS A 255 0.24 -3.34 3.79
C HIS A 255 -0.47 -3.88 2.53
N ASP A 256 0.19 -3.78 1.37
CA ASP A 256 -0.34 -4.24 0.08
C ASP A 256 -1.72 -3.64 -0.28
N GLY A 257 -1.84 -2.31 -0.09
CA GLY A 257 -3.06 -1.52 -0.22
C GLY A 257 -3.85 -1.72 -1.53
N GLN A 258 -3.19 -2.09 -2.62
CA GLN A 258 -3.83 -2.35 -3.90
C GLN A 258 -4.80 -3.55 -3.86
N ASN A 259 -4.62 -4.45 -2.88
CA ASN A 259 -5.43 -5.65 -2.71
C ASN A 259 -6.43 -5.51 -1.55
N VAL A 260 -6.37 -4.44 -0.75
CA VAL A 260 -7.18 -4.33 0.47
C VAL A 260 -8.66 -4.08 0.16
N PHE A 261 -8.95 -3.17 -0.79
CA PHE A 261 -10.30 -2.67 -1.05
C PHE A 261 -10.89 -3.03 -2.40
N HIS A 262 -10.05 -3.23 -3.42
CA HIS A 262 -10.51 -3.27 -4.79
C HIS A 262 -11.12 -4.66 -5.09
N PRO A 263 -12.38 -4.75 -5.53
CA PRO A 263 -13.08 -6.03 -5.65
C PRO A 263 -12.50 -6.91 -6.75
N ASP A 264 -11.99 -6.30 -7.82
CA ASP A 264 -11.41 -7.00 -8.98
C ASP A 264 -9.86 -6.93 -8.98
N SER A 265 -9.22 -6.84 -7.81
CA SER A 265 -7.76 -6.94 -7.76
C SER A 265 -7.30 -8.24 -8.41
N ILE A 266 -6.14 -8.21 -9.09
CA ILE A 266 -5.69 -9.29 -9.98
C ILE A 266 -5.58 -10.67 -9.30
N TRP A 267 -5.45 -10.70 -7.97
CA TRP A 267 -5.36 -11.91 -7.16
C TRP A 267 -6.59 -12.11 -6.24
N GLY A 268 -7.60 -11.25 -6.37
CA GLY A 268 -8.69 -11.08 -5.41
C GLY A 268 -8.39 -9.94 -4.43
N GLY A 269 -9.44 -9.45 -3.74
CA GLY A 269 -9.33 -8.42 -2.72
C GLY A 269 -9.54 -8.99 -1.31
N TRP A 270 -8.98 -8.34 -0.30
CA TRP A 270 -9.18 -8.70 1.11
C TRP A 270 -10.57 -8.32 1.63
N ARG A 271 -11.25 -7.39 0.94
CA ARG A 271 -12.63 -6.94 1.26
C ARG A 271 -12.76 -6.46 2.70
N VAL A 272 -11.74 -5.73 3.18
CA VAL A 272 -11.66 -5.27 4.58
C VAL A 272 -12.81 -4.35 4.93
N ASP A 273 -13.28 -3.54 3.98
CA ASP A 273 -14.46 -2.70 4.14
C ASP A 273 -15.71 -3.53 4.48
N GLU A 274 -15.90 -4.66 3.81
CA GLU A 274 -17.03 -5.56 4.10
C GLU A 274 -16.86 -6.29 5.44
N ALA A 275 -15.64 -6.70 5.77
CA ALA A 275 -15.35 -7.34 7.06
C ALA A 275 -15.63 -6.39 8.24
N LEU A 276 -15.23 -5.13 8.13
CA LEU A 276 -15.52 -4.10 9.13
C LEU A 276 -17.03 -3.83 9.25
N ALA A 277 -17.72 -3.66 8.11
CA ALA A 277 -19.17 -3.44 8.09
C ALA A 277 -19.95 -4.62 8.71
N ALA A 278 -19.58 -5.86 8.36
CA ALA A 278 -20.21 -7.06 8.89
C ALA A 278 -19.96 -7.23 10.40
N ALA A 279 -18.80 -6.79 10.89
CA ALA A 279 -18.45 -6.83 12.31
C ALA A 279 -19.00 -5.64 13.13
N GLY A 280 -19.60 -4.64 12.48
CA GLY A 280 -20.11 -3.43 13.12
C GLY A 280 -19.01 -2.48 13.59
N TYR A 281 -17.84 -2.51 12.97
CA TYR A 281 -16.72 -1.61 13.26
C TYR A 281 -16.82 -0.31 12.44
N GLU A 282 -17.91 0.43 12.68
CA GLU A 282 -18.26 1.68 11.99
C GLU A 282 -17.49 2.90 12.51
N ASP A 283 -16.47 2.70 13.33
CA ASP A 283 -15.62 3.72 13.96
C ASP A 283 -14.13 3.57 13.58
N VAL A 284 -13.83 2.68 12.63
CA VAL A 284 -12.46 2.37 12.19
C VAL A 284 -12.14 3.13 10.90
N VAL A 285 -11.08 3.92 10.96
CA VAL A 285 -10.38 4.41 9.75
C VAL A 285 -9.36 3.37 9.32
N VAL A 286 -9.43 2.93 8.07
CA VAL A 286 -8.40 2.07 7.49
C VAL A 286 -7.45 2.93 6.69
N LEU A 287 -6.15 2.83 6.95
CA LEU A 287 -5.10 3.41 6.12
C LEU A 287 -4.36 2.26 5.44
N THR A 288 -4.01 2.41 4.17
CA THR A 288 -3.27 1.39 3.46
C THR A 288 -2.16 2.00 2.62
N VAL A 289 -1.14 1.21 2.35
CA VAL A 289 -0.03 1.58 1.47
C VAL A 289 0.15 0.50 0.42
N ASP A 290 0.04 0.89 -0.84
CA ASP A 290 0.31 0.02 -1.97
C ASP A 290 1.81 -0.33 -1.97
N ASN A 291 2.14 -1.59 -2.26
CA ASN A 291 3.54 -1.94 -2.50
C ASN A 291 4.05 -1.32 -3.82
N ALA A 292 5.36 -1.33 -4.02
CA ALA A 292 6.00 -0.89 -5.27
C ALA A 292 7.06 -1.91 -5.73
N GLY A 293 7.85 -1.56 -6.74
CA GLY A 293 8.86 -2.45 -7.33
C GLY A 293 9.89 -2.99 -6.34
N ASP A 294 10.12 -2.27 -5.24
CA ASP A 294 11.02 -2.60 -4.13
C ASP A 294 10.35 -3.39 -3.00
N ARG A 295 9.16 -3.99 -3.20
CA ARG A 295 8.39 -4.69 -2.15
C ARG A 295 9.23 -5.67 -1.33
N MET A 296 10.03 -6.51 -1.99
CA MET A 296 10.87 -7.51 -1.33
C MET A 296 11.89 -6.84 -0.40
N ASP A 297 12.52 -5.75 -0.86
CA ASP A 297 13.48 -4.98 -0.08
C ASP A 297 12.79 -4.28 1.09
N ALA A 298 11.72 -3.55 0.81
CA ALA A 298 11.00 -2.74 1.78
C ALA A 298 10.32 -3.57 2.89
N TYR A 299 9.87 -4.80 2.61
CA TYR A 299 9.11 -5.59 3.59
C TYR A 299 9.96 -6.61 4.36
N THR A 300 11.28 -6.61 4.17
CA THR A 300 12.16 -7.60 4.81
C THR A 300 13.27 -6.93 5.61
N HIS A 301 13.50 -7.43 6.81
CA HIS A 301 14.38 -6.79 7.81
C HIS A 301 15.85 -7.12 7.64
N VAL A 302 16.18 -8.13 6.84
CA VAL A 302 17.54 -8.54 6.51
C VAL A 302 17.64 -8.95 5.05
N VAL A 303 18.85 -8.91 4.50
CA VAL A 303 19.16 -9.50 3.19
C VAL A 303 19.15 -11.02 3.33
N ASP A 304 18.54 -11.71 2.36
CA ASP A 304 18.51 -13.17 2.27
C ASP A 304 18.71 -13.61 0.80
N ASP A 305 18.90 -14.91 0.54
CA ASP A 305 18.99 -15.49 -0.81
C ASP A 305 17.97 -16.62 -0.98
N ILE A 306 16.89 -16.30 -1.69
CA ILE A 306 15.79 -17.22 -2.00
C ILE A 306 16.04 -18.08 -3.26
N GLY A 307 17.30 -18.26 -3.66
CA GLY A 307 17.71 -19.03 -4.83
C GLY A 307 17.93 -18.20 -6.11
N GLY A 308 17.89 -16.87 -6.00
CA GLY A 308 18.02 -15.91 -7.10
C GLY A 308 19.12 -14.88 -6.90
N GLY A 309 19.87 -14.97 -5.80
CA GLY A 309 20.80 -13.95 -5.33
C GLY A 309 20.23 -13.13 -4.17
N ALA A 310 21.12 -12.36 -3.54
CA ALA A 310 20.80 -11.53 -2.38
C ALA A 310 19.72 -10.48 -2.69
N ILE A 311 18.70 -10.42 -1.84
CA ILE A 311 17.57 -9.46 -1.90
C ILE A 311 17.11 -9.14 -0.48
N GLY A 312 16.48 -7.99 -0.25
CA GLY A 312 15.88 -7.67 1.05
C GLY A 312 16.63 -6.62 1.87
N GLY A 313 16.17 -6.44 3.11
CA GLY A 313 16.92 -5.75 4.17
C GLY A 313 16.63 -4.27 4.33
N ARG A 314 15.53 -3.76 3.79
CA ARG A 314 15.14 -2.34 3.89
C ARG A 314 13.87 -2.09 4.71
N ALA A 315 13.46 -3.03 5.57
CA ALA A 315 12.33 -2.81 6.47
C ALA A 315 12.48 -1.59 7.40
N GLU A 316 13.70 -1.22 7.77
CA GLU A 316 13.95 -0.03 8.58
C GLU A 316 13.70 1.27 7.80
N ASP A 317 14.10 1.33 6.52
CA ASP A 317 13.77 2.45 5.64
C ASP A 317 12.25 2.53 5.41
N TYR A 318 11.61 1.37 5.24
CA TYR A 318 10.15 1.30 5.14
C TYR A 318 9.44 1.72 6.43
N ALA A 319 10.03 1.44 7.60
CA ALA A 319 9.53 1.96 8.86
C ALA A 319 9.61 3.50 8.91
N GLY A 320 10.66 4.11 8.35
CA GLY A 320 10.76 5.56 8.20
C GLY A 320 9.60 6.15 7.38
N LEU A 321 9.30 5.55 6.22
CA LEU A 321 8.11 5.91 5.43
C LEU A 321 6.83 5.84 6.28
N VAL A 322 6.61 4.75 7.01
CA VAL A 322 5.35 4.52 7.73
C VAL A 322 5.22 5.44 8.94
N PHE A 323 6.21 5.45 9.83
CA PHE A 323 6.13 6.10 11.14
C PHE A 323 6.58 7.55 11.14
N ASP A 324 7.54 7.93 10.30
CA ASP A 324 8.11 9.28 10.30
C ASP A 324 7.43 10.20 9.27
N GLU A 325 6.79 9.64 8.25
CA GLU A 325 6.18 10.41 7.15
C GLU A 325 4.67 10.18 7.02
N ALA A 326 4.24 8.95 6.73
CA ALA A 326 2.86 8.66 6.36
C ALA A 326 1.88 8.80 7.54
N LEU A 327 2.15 8.16 8.68
CA LEU A 327 1.29 8.29 9.86
C LEU A 327 1.21 9.76 10.34
N PRO A 328 2.32 10.53 10.46
CA PRO A 328 2.25 11.97 10.74
C PRO A 328 1.39 12.75 9.74
N PHE A 329 1.52 12.48 8.44
CA PHE A 329 0.67 13.09 7.42
C PHE A 329 -0.82 12.81 7.67
N PHE A 330 -1.21 11.54 7.84
CA PHE A 330 -2.63 11.19 8.04
C PHE A 330 -3.18 11.64 9.39
N ARG A 331 -2.36 11.66 10.44
CA ARG A 331 -2.72 12.26 11.74
C ARG A 331 -3.07 13.74 11.57
N ALA A 332 -2.29 14.49 10.80
CA ALA A 332 -2.56 15.90 10.53
C ALA A 332 -3.75 16.10 9.58
N HIS A 333 -3.86 15.28 8.53
CA HIS A 333 -4.87 15.41 7.49
C HIS A 333 -6.29 15.05 7.95
N TYR A 334 -6.42 14.05 8.83
CA TYR A 334 -7.71 13.57 9.33
C TYR A 334 -7.95 13.90 10.81
N GLY A 335 -6.94 14.41 11.52
CA GLY A 335 -7.01 14.66 12.97
C GLY A 335 -6.98 13.40 13.82
N LEU A 336 -6.40 12.32 13.30
CA LEU A 336 -6.32 11.02 13.99
C LEU A 336 -5.23 11.02 15.07
N ARG A 337 -5.37 10.18 16.10
CA ARG A 337 -4.21 9.85 16.98
C ARG A 337 -3.29 8.84 16.31
N ALA A 338 -3.86 7.79 15.72
CA ALA A 338 -3.16 6.71 15.00
C ALA A 338 -1.87 6.26 15.70
N SER A 339 -1.92 6.00 17.02
CA SER A 339 -0.76 5.60 17.82
C SER A 339 -1.18 4.80 19.06
N ARG A 340 -0.29 3.94 19.55
CA ARG A 340 -0.48 3.08 20.72
C ARG A 340 -1.82 2.35 20.64
N ASP A 341 -2.69 2.59 21.62
CA ASP A 341 -3.99 1.95 21.82
C ASP A 341 -4.94 2.07 20.63
N ASP A 342 -4.75 3.07 19.76
CA ASP A 342 -5.63 3.30 18.61
C ASP A 342 -5.12 2.63 17.33
N LEU A 343 -3.86 2.21 17.28
CA LEU A 343 -3.24 1.73 16.05
C LEU A 343 -3.09 0.21 16.05
N VAL A 344 -3.61 -0.41 15.00
CA VAL A 344 -3.31 -1.78 14.59
C VAL A 344 -2.58 -1.73 13.26
N ILE A 345 -1.50 -2.49 13.13
CA ILE A 345 -0.76 -2.64 11.86
C ILE A 345 -0.84 -4.11 11.42
N GLY A 346 -1.02 -4.36 10.13
CA GLY A 346 -1.03 -5.73 9.65
C GLY A 346 -0.84 -5.93 8.16
N GLY A 347 -0.69 -7.19 7.79
CA GLY A 347 -0.59 -7.63 6.40
C GLY A 347 -0.49 -9.15 6.30
N SER A 348 -0.28 -9.64 5.07
CA SER A 348 -0.03 -11.06 4.82
C SER A 348 1.34 -11.30 4.21
N SER A 349 1.87 -12.52 4.31
CA SER A 349 3.17 -12.88 3.76
C SER A 349 4.25 -11.91 4.23
N LEU A 350 4.96 -11.23 3.31
CA LEU A 350 5.92 -10.19 3.68
C LEU A 350 5.30 -8.99 4.41
N GLY A 351 4.04 -8.65 4.13
CA GLY A 351 3.31 -7.64 4.89
C GLY A 351 3.10 -8.05 6.35
N GLY A 352 2.87 -9.33 6.62
CA GLY A 352 2.80 -9.88 7.96
C GLY A 352 4.17 -9.92 8.65
N LEU A 353 5.22 -10.30 7.91
CA LEU A 353 6.61 -10.27 8.37
C LEU A 353 7.03 -8.86 8.81
N VAL A 354 6.82 -7.84 7.97
CA VAL A 354 7.23 -6.47 8.29
C VAL A 354 6.41 -5.89 9.45
N SER A 355 5.13 -6.25 9.56
CA SER A 355 4.29 -5.89 10.70
C SER A 355 4.85 -6.45 12.01
N LEU A 356 5.24 -7.72 12.04
CA LEU A 356 5.88 -8.36 13.20
C LEU A 356 7.23 -7.72 13.53
N TYR A 357 8.02 -7.38 12.51
CA TYR A 357 9.26 -6.63 12.70
C TYR A 357 9.02 -5.26 13.35
N PHE A 358 7.96 -4.54 12.96
CA PHE A 358 7.57 -3.29 13.61
C PHE A 358 7.13 -3.51 15.06
N ALA A 359 6.36 -4.57 15.35
CA ALA A 359 5.99 -4.90 16.72
C ALA A 359 7.20 -5.18 17.62
N LEU A 360 8.23 -5.84 17.07
CA LEU A 360 9.48 -6.14 17.77
C LEU A 360 10.34 -4.90 18.00
N THR A 361 10.47 -4.03 17.01
CA THR A 361 11.41 -2.88 17.03
C THR A 361 10.80 -1.58 17.52
N ARG A 362 9.48 -1.42 17.38
CA ARG A 362 8.72 -0.20 17.70
C ARG A 362 7.47 -0.52 18.53
N PRO A 363 7.57 -1.27 19.64
CA PRO A 363 6.40 -1.69 20.41
C PRO A 363 5.60 -0.54 21.02
N ALA A 364 6.16 0.67 21.07
CA ALA A 364 5.49 1.86 21.58
C ALA A 364 4.51 2.51 20.58
N GLU A 365 4.49 2.09 19.32
CA GLU A 365 3.70 2.75 18.26
C GLU A 365 2.30 2.16 18.07
N MET A 366 2.07 0.87 18.41
CA MET A 366 0.83 0.17 18.09
C MET A 366 0.35 -0.71 19.25
N ARG A 367 -0.94 -1.02 19.27
CA ARG A 367 -1.57 -1.87 20.27
C ARG A 367 -1.49 -3.35 19.91
N CYS A 368 -1.73 -3.63 18.65
CA CYS A 368 -1.86 -4.98 18.12
C CYS A 368 -1.23 -5.06 16.74
N VAL A 369 -0.71 -6.24 16.42
CA VAL A 369 -0.20 -6.58 15.09
C VAL A 369 -0.99 -7.76 14.51
N ILE A 370 -1.34 -7.66 13.23
CA ILE A 370 -2.01 -8.73 12.47
C ILE A 370 -1.01 -9.31 11.48
N ALA A 371 -0.66 -10.59 11.65
CA ALA A 371 0.31 -11.28 10.82
C ALA A 371 -0.30 -12.56 10.24
N MET A 372 -0.68 -12.50 8.97
CA MET A 372 -1.42 -13.58 8.29
C MET A 372 -0.52 -14.30 7.29
N SER A 373 -0.41 -15.62 7.36
CA SER A 373 0.46 -16.41 6.47
C SER A 373 1.86 -15.78 6.31
N SER A 374 2.48 -15.41 7.43
CA SER A 374 3.66 -14.53 7.39
C SER A 374 4.91 -15.30 7.01
N SER A 375 5.72 -14.74 6.13
CA SER A 375 6.90 -15.41 5.57
C SER A 375 8.08 -15.38 6.55
N LEU A 376 7.91 -16.09 7.67
CA LEU A 376 8.74 -16.07 8.88
C LEU A 376 10.07 -16.81 8.74
N GLY A 377 10.26 -17.56 7.66
CA GLY A 377 11.56 -18.14 7.29
C GLY A 377 12.58 -17.09 6.83
N TRP A 378 12.16 -15.86 6.52
CA TRP A 378 13.07 -14.82 6.04
C TRP A 378 14.18 -14.52 7.05
N GLY A 379 15.44 -14.57 6.59
CA GLY A 379 16.64 -14.51 7.42
C GLY A 379 17.24 -15.88 7.74
N ALA A 380 16.60 -16.97 7.28
CA ALA A 380 17.07 -18.36 7.38
C ALA A 380 17.12 -19.08 6.00
N ILE A 381 16.60 -18.49 4.92
CA ILE A 381 16.37 -19.22 3.66
C ILE A 381 17.68 -19.58 2.95
N ALA A 382 18.66 -18.67 2.94
CA ALA A 382 19.94 -18.94 2.32
C ALA A 382 20.62 -20.15 2.98
N ALA A 383 21.18 -21.06 2.19
CA ALA A 383 21.89 -22.24 2.72
C ALA A 383 23.12 -21.92 3.60
N SER A 384 23.55 -20.65 3.65
CA SER A 384 24.61 -20.16 4.55
C SER A 384 24.08 -19.39 5.77
N ALA A 385 22.76 -19.25 5.89
CA ALA A 385 22.12 -18.62 7.03
C ALA A 385 22.35 -19.44 8.29
N THR A 386 22.13 -18.81 9.43
CA THR A 386 22.33 -19.42 10.75
C THR A 386 21.05 -19.39 11.59
N GLY A 387 19.92 -19.05 10.97
CA GLY A 387 18.64 -18.79 11.62
C GLY A 387 18.60 -17.55 12.52
N ALA A 388 19.75 -17.01 12.93
CA ALA A 388 19.85 -15.93 13.92
C ALA A 388 19.10 -14.66 13.52
N ASP A 389 18.95 -14.41 12.23
CA ASP A 389 18.24 -13.25 11.71
C ASP A 389 16.75 -13.48 11.49
N ALA A 390 16.24 -14.71 11.50
CA ALA A 390 14.81 -14.96 11.42
C ALA A 390 14.06 -14.38 12.63
N LEU A 391 12.85 -13.85 12.42
CA LEU A 391 12.11 -13.18 13.50
C LEU A 391 11.83 -14.09 14.69
N VAL A 392 11.64 -15.40 14.46
CA VAL A 392 11.45 -16.37 15.55
C VAL A 392 12.63 -16.37 16.53
N ASN A 393 13.86 -16.24 16.03
CA ASN A 393 15.07 -16.22 16.85
C ASN A 393 15.40 -14.82 17.38
N ARG A 394 15.03 -13.75 16.65
CA ARG A 394 15.24 -12.36 17.10
C ARG A 394 14.28 -11.93 18.20
N TRP A 395 13.07 -12.50 18.25
CA TRP A 395 12.08 -12.18 19.28
C TRP A 395 12.48 -12.83 20.60
N THR A 396 13.12 -12.09 21.51
CA THR A 396 13.72 -12.71 22.72
C THR A 396 13.04 -12.31 24.03
N THR A 397 12.04 -11.41 23.97
CA THR A 397 11.36 -10.90 25.15
C THR A 397 9.86 -10.76 24.93
N HIS A 398 9.08 -10.88 26.00
CA HIS A 398 7.67 -10.54 26.03
C HIS A 398 7.51 -9.01 25.94
N GLY A 399 6.87 -8.55 24.86
CA GLY A 399 6.62 -7.14 24.56
C GLY A 399 5.25 -6.66 25.06
N THR A 400 4.89 -5.43 24.66
CA THR A 400 3.59 -4.82 25.03
C THR A 400 2.56 -4.85 23.90
N VAL A 401 2.97 -5.22 22.68
CA VAL A 401 2.10 -5.33 21.51
C VAL A 401 1.44 -6.71 21.52
N ALA A 402 0.12 -6.73 21.38
CA ALA A 402 -0.61 -7.98 21.18
C ALA A 402 -0.38 -8.53 19.77
N VAL A 403 -0.23 -9.84 19.64
CA VAL A 403 0.12 -10.50 18.38
C VAL A 403 -1.00 -11.41 17.93
N TYR A 404 -1.58 -11.16 16.76
CA TYR A 404 -2.39 -12.12 16.03
C TYR A 404 -1.52 -12.81 14.97
N LEU A 405 -1.40 -14.13 15.08
CA LEU A 405 -0.76 -14.98 14.08
C LEU A 405 -1.82 -15.85 13.42
N ASP A 406 -1.80 -15.95 12.10
CA ASP A 406 -2.50 -17.03 11.43
C ASP A 406 -1.72 -17.64 10.28
N SER A 407 -2.09 -18.87 9.97
CA SER A 407 -1.75 -19.53 8.73
C SER A 407 -2.93 -20.37 8.27
N GLY A 408 -3.01 -20.61 6.97
CA GLY A 408 -3.78 -21.69 6.40
C GLY A 408 -2.94 -22.96 6.31
N GLY A 409 -3.14 -23.69 5.22
CA GLY A 409 -2.30 -24.80 4.82
C GLY A 409 -2.14 -25.88 5.88
N GLY A 410 -0.91 -26.36 6.00
CA GLY A 410 -0.54 -27.48 6.85
C GLY A 410 0.62 -28.27 6.26
N GLY A 411 1.26 -29.10 7.07
CA GLY A 411 2.39 -29.91 6.63
C GLY A 411 3.11 -30.60 7.76
N THR A 412 4.24 -31.22 7.42
CA THR A 412 5.17 -31.77 8.41
C THR A 412 6.31 -30.79 8.57
N CYS A 413 6.54 -30.37 9.81
CA CYS A 413 7.57 -29.39 10.10
C CYS A 413 8.94 -30.01 10.24
N SER A 414 9.95 -29.34 9.70
CA SER A 414 11.35 -29.73 9.75
C SER A 414 12.27 -28.53 9.74
N ASP A 415 13.39 -28.69 10.41
CA ASP A 415 14.59 -27.84 10.41
C ASP A 415 15.71 -28.78 9.93
N THR A 416 15.99 -28.79 8.62
CA THR A 416 16.85 -29.82 8.03
C THR A 416 18.31 -29.42 8.01
N ASP A 417 18.59 -28.13 7.97
CA ASP A 417 19.94 -27.58 8.07
C ASP A 417 20.40 -27.34 9.53
N GLY A 418 19.48 -27.38 10.50
CA GLY A 418 19.75 -27.31 11.93
C GLY A 418 20.01 -25.89 12.43
N ASP A 419 19.52 -24.88 11.73
CA ASP A 419 19.73 -23.47 12.05
C ASP A 419 18.74 -22.93 13.11
N GLY A 420 17.75 -23.75 13.48
CA GLY A 420 16.75 -23.46 14.50
C GLY A 420 15.46 -22.85 13.95
N VAL A 421 15.27 -22.78 12.64
CA VAL A 421 14.05 -22.28 11.99
C VAL A 421 13.40 -23.42 11.17
N GLN A 422 12.07 -23.42 11.07
CA GLN A 422 11.29 -24.51 10.44
C GLN A 422 10.80 -24.16 9.02
N GLU A 423 11.58 -23.43 8.25
CA GLU A 423 11.32 -22.99 6.87
C GLU A 423 11.69 -24.03 5.82
N ASP A 424 12.54 -25.00 6.18
CA ASP A 424 12.85 -26.20 5.39
C ASP A 424 11.68 -27.19 5.27
N SER A 425 10.52 -26.83 5.81
CA SER A 425 9.34 -27.68 5.90
C SER A 425 8.69 -27.88 4.52
N ALA A 426 8.18 -29.08 4.29
CA ALA A 426 7.31 -29.36 3.14
C ALA A 426 5.84 -29.01 3.48
N ASP A 427 5.64 -27.86 4.10
CA ASP A 427 4.33 -27.33 4.46
C ASP A 427 3.81 -26.35 3.42
N SER A 428 2.64 -25.80 3.69
CA SER A 428 1.97 -24.84 2.84
C SER A 428 1.50 -23.67 3.69
N ASP A 429 1.49 -22.48 3.08
CA ASP A 429 0.99 -21.24 3.68
C ASP A 429 1.74 -20.84 4.97
N ASP A 430 3.06 -21.06 5.01
CA ASP A 430 3.96 -20.71 6.13
C ASP A 430 3.52 -21.32 7.50
N TYR A 431 2.82 -22.47 7.48
CA TYR A 431 2.24 -23.12 8.66
C TYR A 431 3.27 -23.44 9.75
N CYS A 432 4.42 -23.99 9.38
CA CYS A 432 5.41 -24.48 10.32
C CYS A 432 6.15 -23.35 11.03
N THR A 433 6.59 -22.33 10.30
CA THR A 433 7.23 -21.15 10.89
C THR A 433 6.23 -20.31 11.71
N THR A 434 4.96 -20.24 11.30
CA THR A 434 3.89 -19.61 12.09
C THR A 434 3.63 -20.34 13.41
N THR A 435 3.52 -21.67 13.36
CA THR A 435 3.37 -22.55 14.54
C THR A 435 4.57 -22.42 15.47
N GLN A 436 5.78 -22.38 14.90
CA GLN A 436 7.03 -22.21 15.65
C GLN A 436 7.06 -20.85 16.38
N LEU A 437 6.73 -19.76 15.69
CA LEU A 437 6.67 -18.44 16.32
C LEU A 437 5.61 -18.39 17.42
N ARG A 438 4.42 -18.97 17.20
CA ARG A 438 3.38 -19.09 18.22
C ARG A 438 3.92 -19.73 19.50
N ASP A 439 4.53 -20.91 19.38
CA ASP A 439 5.04 -21.66 20.54
C ASP A 439 6.19 -20.93 21.22
N HIS A 440 7.01 -20.23 20.43
CA HIS A 440 8.09 -19.39 20.95
C HIS A 440 7.56 -18.20 21.76
N LEU A 441 6.55 -17.49 21.26
CA LEU A 441 5.91 -16.37 21.98
C LEU A 441 5.24 -16.85 23.27
N ASP A 442 4.52 -17.98 23.25
CA ASP A 442 3.97 -18.60 24.46
C ASP A 442 5.09 -18.91 25.49
N GLY A 443 6.20 -19.46 25.02
CA GLY A 443 7.40 -19.72 25.84
C GLY A 443 8.03 -18.47 26.45
N LEU A 444 7.87 -17.30 25.83
CA LEU A 444 8.32 -16.01 26.35
C LEU A 444 7.34 -15.40 27.37
N GLY A 445 6.14 -15.95 27.52
CA GLY A 445 5.13 -15.49 28.48
C GLY A 445 3.96 -14.73 27.87
N TYR A 446 3.85 -14.66 26.55
CA TYR A 446 2.61 -14.22 25.90
C TYR A 446 1.47 -15.16 26.29
N THR A 447 0.27 -14.61 26.48
CA THR A 447 -0.91 -15.33 26.96
C THR A 447 -2.01 -15.33 25.90
N PHE A 448 -2.42 -16.54 25.51
CA PHE A 448 -3.53 -16.73 24.57
C PHE A 448 -4.81 -16.03 25.02
N GLY A 449 -5.44 -15.29 24.11
CA GLY A 449 -6.67 -14.53 24.35
C GLY A 449 -6.47 -13.23 25.16
N THR A 450 -5.23 -12.88 25.51
CA THR A 450 -4.88 -11.59 26.13
C THR A 450 -4.01 -10.75 25.18
N ASP A 451 -2.81 -11.24 24.88
CA ASP A 451 -1.83 -10.56 24.03
C ASP A 451 -1.20 -11.50 22.97
N LEU A 452 -1.66 -12.75 22.89
CA LEU A 452 -1.40 -13.64 21.76
C LEU A 452 -2.72 -14.26 21.27
N ALA A 453 -2.93 -14.26 19.97
CA ALA A 453 -3.99 -14.98 19.30
C ALA A 453 -3.39 -15.78 18.16
N HIS A 454 -3.88 -17.00 17.97
CA HIS A 454 -3.46 -17.86 16.88
C HIS A 454 -4.68 -18.50 16.22
N TRP A 455 -4.72 -18.46 14.89
CA TRP A 455 -5.69 -19.19 14.09
C TRP A 455 -4.99 -20.07 13.07
N TRP A 456 -5.46 -21.31 12.93
CA TRP A 456 -5.02 -22.20 11.87
C TRP A 456 -6.22 -22.65 11.04
N GLU A 457 -6.22 -22.29 9.76
CA GLU A 457 -7.26 -22.67 8.81
C GLU A 457 -6.77 -23.82 7.92
N SER A 458 -6.98 -25.05 8.39
CA SER A 458 -6.46 -26.24 7.72
C SER A 458 -6.83 -26.31 6.23
N GLY A 459 -5.80 -26.39 5.39
CA GLY A 459 -5.94 -26.51 3.93
C GLY A 459 -6.33 -25.22 3.20
N ALA A 460 -6.46 -24.08 3.88
CA ALA A 460 -6.63 -22.80 3.20
C ALA A 460 -5.36 -22.44 2.41
N ALA A 461 -5.55 -21.78 1.27
CA ALA A 461 -4.46 -21.41 0.37
C ALA A 461 -3.77 -20.10 0.78
N HIS A 462 -2.56 -19.89 0.27
CA HIS A 462 -1.78 -18.66 0.41
C HIS A 462 -2.27 -17.58 -0.57
N ASN A 463 -3.45 -17.02 -0.35
CA ASN A 463 -4.07 -16.03 -1.24
C ASN A 463 -5.07 -15.08 -0.55
N GLU A 464 -5.47 -14.04 -1.28
CA GLU A 464 -6.33 -12.95 -0.83
C GLU A 464 -7.71 -13.41 -0.38
N ALA A 465 -8.29 -14.40 -1.04
CA ALA A 465 -9.60 -14.93 -0.64
C ALA A 465 -9.55 -15.63 0.72
N ALA A 466 -8.47 -16.36 1.01
CA ALA A 466 -8.26 -17.01 2.31
C ALA A 466 -7.99 -15.98 3.41
N TRP A 467 -7.17 -14.95 3.14
CA TRP A 467 -6.94 -13.86 4.10
C TRP A 467 -8.22 -13.07 4.37
N ALA A 468 -9.01 -12.75 3.34
CA ALA A 468 -10.32 -12.11 3.50
C ALA A 468 -11.23 -12.88 4.46
N ALA A 469 -11.27 -14.22 4.34
CA ALA A 469 -12.09 -15.08 5.19
C ALA A 469 -11.65 -15.08 6.66
N ARG A 470 -10.35 -14.86 6.92
CA ARG A 470 -9.76 -14.85 8.28
C ARG A 470 -9.68 -13.46 8.91
N MET A 471 -9.82 -12.39 8.14
CA MET A 471 -9.79 -11.01 8.64
C MET A 471 -10.71 -10.76 9.86
N PRO A 472 -11.95 -11.29 9.92
CA PRO A 472 -12.79 -11.14 11.12
C PRO A 472 -12.14 -11.67 12.41
N ASN A 473 -11.37 -12.76 12.35
CA ASN A 473 -10.68 -13.31 13.51
C ASN A 473 -9.58 -12.36 14.00
N ALA A 474 -8.81 -11.79 13.07
CA ALA A 474 -7.75 -10.84 13.34
C ALA A 474 -8.28 -9.55 13.98
N LEU A 475 -9.36 -8.99 13.43
CA LEU A 475 -10.01 -7.80 13.98
C LEU A 475 -10.52 -8.07 15.40
N SER A 476 -11.23 -9.19 15.58
CA SER A 476 -11.76 -9.59 16.90
C SER A 476 -10.66 -9.76 17.94
N SER A 477 -9.49 -10.32 17.58
CA SER A 477 -8.41 -10.51 18.55
C SER A 477 -7.78 -9.19 18.98
N CYS A 478 -7.57 -8.25 18.05
CA CYS A 478 -7.04 -6.94 18.40
C CYS A 478 -8.01 -6.15 19.29
N VAL A 479 -9.32 -6.26 19.05
CA VAL A 479 -10.33 -5.68 19.95
C VAL A 479 -10.27 -6.32 21.34
N ALA A 480 -10.17 -7.66 21.42
CA ALA A 480 -10.04 -8.36 22.70
C ALA A 480 -8.75 -7.98 23.45
N ALA A 481 -7.68 -7.69 22.70
CA ALA A 481 -6.43 -7.17 23.23
C ALA A 481 -6.50 -5.68 23.61
N GLY A 482 -7.65 -5.01 23.44
CA GLY A 482 -7.94 -3.65 23.89
C GLY A 482 -7.75 -2.56 22.84
N TRP A 483 -7.82 -2.89 21.55
CA TRP A 483 -8.07 -1.92 20.48
C TRP A 483 -9.55 -1.51 20.50
N ALA A 484 -9.90 -0.63 21.43
CA ALA A 484 -11.25 -0.14 21.70
C ALA A 484 -11.29 1.39 21.72
N PRO A 485 -12.46 2.03 21.48
CA PRO A 485 -12.63 3.48 21.46
C PRO A 485 -12.32 4.19 22.78
#